data_AF-A0AAD4HI93-F1
#
_entry.id   AF-A0AAD4HI93-F1
#
_cell.length_a   1.000
_cell.length_b   1.000
_cell.length_c   1.000
_cell.angle_alpha   90.00
_cell.angle_beta   90.00
_cell.angle_gamma   90.00
#
_symmetry.space_group_name_H-M   'P 1'
#
loop_
_entity.id
_entity.type
_entity.pdbx_description
1 polymer ?
#
loop_
_entity_poly.entity_id
_entity_poly.type
_entity_poly.pdbx_seq_one_letter_code
_entity_poly.pdbx_strand_id
1 'polypeptide(L)'
;MEFIPGFVFLEPIPSICRHDVGPISCRLRGCPDIYLVSDIEDQRMLHCLGPGYQLRCTHWIRAAFELSIIAICVNQGILLLRVWYMYSHSAIARTVACFSYAACVVSSLTMTGLSLPFLQSTTESLQLQRQITSIPGCSAPSPSIIWTVFVPSTIIHMILFGFTIARIVKVSRDLRMDQLMQRLVRDGGLVFFVSMASATFSVVGARLSKDPVINGPATWSNSQLAISAVAVSRLMLSIHSLAGKLKIDQNWLFNPSELSRVRWWAVSSDYGRSIVVEMDTHEPVAQKV
;
A
#
# COMPACT_ATOMS: atom_id res chain seq x y z
N MET A 1 8.34 0.09 -18.69
CA MET A 1 8.01 0.96 -17.54
C MET A 1 9.05 0.70 -16.47
N GLU A 2 10.17 1.41 -16.54
CA GLU A 2 11.15 1.43 -15.45
C GLU A 2 10.59 2.30 -14.33
N PHE A 3 10.25 1.66 -13.22
CA PHE A 3 9.83 2.33 -12.00
C PHE A 3 11.09 2.60 -11.19
N ILE A 4 11.54 3.86 -11.16
CA ILE A 4 12.62 4.29 -10.26
C ILE A 4 12.02 4.34 -8.85
N PRO A 5 12.38 3.43 -7.92
CA PRO A 5 11.90 3.52 -6.55
C PRO A 5 12.41 4.82 -5.94
N GLY A 6 11.56 5.50 -5.16
CA GLY A 6 11.78 6.82 -4.59
C GLY A 6 13.04 6.99 -3.76
N PHE A 7 14.19 7.03 -4.42
CA PHE A 7 15.24 7.95 -4.08
C PHE A 7 14.64 9.33 -4.26
N VAL A 8 14.38 10.01 -3.14
CA VAL A 8 14.32 11.46 -3.17
C VAL A 8 15.71 11.90 -3.57
N PHE A 9 15.93 12.13 -4.86
CA PHE A 9 17.07 12.87 -5.34
C PHE A 9 16.92 14.26 -4.73
N LEU A 10 17.59 14.51 -3.61
CA LEU A 10 17.83 15.87 -3.16
C LEU A 10 18.50 16.56 -4.34
N GLU A 11 17.81 17.53 -4.95
CA GLU A 11 18.42 18.36 -5.98
C GLU A 11 19.75 18.88 -5.43
N PRO A 12 20.86 18.69 -6.16
CA PRO A 12 22.15 19.19 -5.70
C PRO A 12 22.03 20.69 -5.52
N ILE A 13 22.22 21.15 -4.28
CA ILE A 13 22.29 22.59 -3.98
C ILE A 13 23.43 23.15 -4.85
N PRO A 14 23.19 24.20 -5.66
CA PRO A 14 24.20 24.72 -6.57
C PRO A 14 25.39 25.27 -5.78
N SER A 15 26.48 24.50 -5.72
CA SER A 15 27.76 24.95 -5.18
C SER A 15 28.46 25.78 -6.26
N ILE A 16 28.49 27.11 -6.06
CA ILE A 16 29.27 28.01 -6.90
C ILE A 16 30.75 27.83 -6.54
N CYS A 17 31.44 26.94 -7.23
CA CYS A 17 32.89 26.80 -7.15
C CYS A 17 33.52 27.66 -8.25
N ARG A 18 34.20 28.75 -7.87
CA ARG A 18 34.91 29.61 -8.81
C ARG A 18 36.33 29.06 -8.99
N HIS A 19 36.63 28.54 -10.18
CA HIS A 19 37.96 28.08 -10.56
C HIS A 19 38.85 29.30 -10.85
N ASP A 20 39.58 29.77 -9.84
CA ASP A 20 40.78 30.59 -10.06
C ASP A 20 42.02 29.75 -9.78
N VAL A 21 43.03 29.92 -10.63
CA VAL A 21 44.24 29.09 -10.74
C VAL A 21 45.05 29.13 -9.44
N GLY A 22 44.80 28.17 -8.55
CA GLY A 22 45.41 28.02 -7.23
C GLY A 22 44.74 26.87 -6.45
N PRO A 23 45.21 26.51 -5.23
CA PRO A 23 44.56 25.50 -4.41
C PRO A 23 43.08 25.87 -4.25
N ILE A 24 42.20 24.94 -4.64
CA ILE A 24 40.75 25.15 -4.78
C ILE A 24 40.18 25.48 -3.40
N SER A 25 40.04 26.76 -3.10
CA SER A 25 39.47 27.24 -1.85
C SER A 25 37.97 27.45 -2.03
N CYS A 26 37.20 26.39 -1.79
CA CYS A 26 35.74 26.47 -1.77
C CYS A 26 35.27 27.17 -0.49
N ARG A 27 35.16 28.50 -0.54
CA ARG A 27 34.64 29.29 0.58
C ARG A 27 33.11 29.23 0.62
N LEU A 28 32.57 28.26 1.36
CA LEU A 28 31.15 28.25 1.74
C LEU A 28 30.87 29.44 2.66
N ARG A 29 30.02 30.38 2.23
CA ARG A 29 29.59 31.50 3.09
C ARG A 29 28.93 30.95 4.35
N GLY A 30 29.58 31.15 5.50
CA GLY A 30 29.02 30.81 6.81
C GLY A 30 29.74 29.71 7.59
N CYS A 31 30.76 29.04 7.03
CA CYS A 31 31.66 28.17 7.80
C CYS A 31 33.00 28.90 8.04
N PRO A 32 33.55 28.91 9.27
CA PRO A 32 34.86 29.50 9.55
C PRO A 32 35.96 28.82 8.72
N ASP A 33 36.97 29.59 8.29
CA ASP A 33 38.06 29.12 7.43
C ASP A 33 38.81 27.95 8.12
N ILE A 34 38.63 26.73 7.58
CA ILE A 34 39.26 25.51 8.08
C ILE A 34 40.19 24.98 6.97
N TYR A 35 41.46 24.85 7.30
CA TYR A 35 42.51 24.37 6.40
C TYR A 35 42.30 22.89 6.04
N LEU A 36 42.35 22.63 4.73
CA LEU A 36 42.12 21.34 4.07
C LEU A 36 43.36 20.44 4.19
N VAL A 37 43.18 19.24 4.78
CA VAL A 37 44.12 18.12 4.72
C VAL A 37 43.35 16.94 4.13
N SER A 38 43.79 16.46 2.96
CA SER A 38 43.03 15.71 1.95
C SER A 38 42.54 14.29 2.30
N ASP A 39 42.65 13.84 3.56
CA ASP A 39 42.08 12.56 4.01
C ASP A 39 41.00 12.72 5.11
N ILE A 40 40.70 13.97 5.51
CA ILE A 40 39.70 14.33 6.55
C ILE A 40 38.56 15.18 5.93
N GLU A 41 38.38 15.14 4.61
CA GLU A 41 37.41 15.99 3.91
C GLU A 41 35.95 15.56 4.12
N ASP A 42 35.70 14.26 4.27
CA ASP A 42 34.33 13.73 4.26
C ASP A 42 33.60 13.89 5.61
N GLN A 43 34.37 13.97 6.71
CA GLN A 43 33.81 14.20 8.04
C GLN A 43 33.39 15.65 8.28
N ARG A 44 34.03 16.63 7.61
CA ARG A 44 33.83 18.05 7.89
C ARG A 44 32.72 18.69 7.06
N MET A 45 32.41 18.16 5.87
CA MET A 45 31.30 18.66 5.06
C MET A 45 29.94 18.41 5.74
N LEU A 46 29.78 17.30 6.47
CA LEU A 46 28.59 17.02 7.29
C LEU A 46 28.45 17.98 8.49
N HIS A 47 29.54 18.55 9.00
CA HIS A 47 29.49 19.51 10.12
C HIS A 47 28.99 20.89 9.67
N CYS A 48 29.09 21.23 8.38
CA CYS A 48 28.54 22.48 7.83
C CYS A 48 27.06 22.37 7.42
N LEU A 49 26.51 21.15 7.27
CA LEU A 49 25.06 20.92 7.22
C LEU A 49 24.51 21.11 8.63
N GLY A 50 24.19 22.37 8.98
CA GLY A 50 23.79 22.76 10.33
C GLY A 50 22.68 21.88 10.95
N PRO A 51 22.44 22.00 12.27
CA PRO A 51 21.52 21.14 13.03
C PRO A 51 20.10 21.02 12.45
N GLY A 52 19.68 21.97 11.61
CA GLY A 52 18.42 21.91 10.87
C GLY A 52 18.31 20.75 9.87
N TYR A 53 19.40 20.26 9.27
CA TYR A 53 19.34 19.15 8.30
C TYR A 53 19.00 17.82 8.97
N GLN A 54 19.64 17.50 10.10
CA GLN A 54 19.37 16.29 10.87
C GLN A 54 17.92 16.27 11.37
N LEU A 55 17.42 17.39 11.90
CA LEU A 55 16.04 17.50 12.37
C LEU A 55 15.03 17.25 11.23
N ARG A 56 15.25 17.84 10.05
CA ARG A 56 14.40 17.61 8.88
C ARG A 56 14.38 16.15 8.46
N CYS A 57 15.54 15.50 8.39
CA CYS A 57 15.61 14.08 8.03
C CYS A 57 14.83 13.19 9.00
N THR A 58 14.95 13.41 10.31
CA THR A 58 14.20 12.66 11.31
C THR A 58 12.69 12.84 11.14
N HIS A 59 12.22 14.06 10.86
CA HIS A 59 10.81 14.32 10.57
C HIS A 59 10.32 13.62 9.31
N TRP A 60 11.12 13.62 8.24
CA TRP A 60 10.79 12.96 6.97
C TRP A 60 10.71 11.44 7.12
N ILE A 61 11.69 10.82 7.78
CA ILE A 61 11.69 9.37 8.04
C ILE A 61 10.46 8.98 8.85
N ARG A 62 10.15 9.76 9.89
CA ARG A 62 8.95 9.54 10.71
C ARG A 62 7.67 9.65 9.87
N ALA A 63 7.54 10.72 9.08
CA ALA A 63 6.37 10.91 8.22
C ALA A 63 6.19 9.79 7.19
N ALA A 64 7.28 9.31 6.58
CA ALA A 64 7.25 8.21 5.64
C ALA A 64 6.82 6.89 6.30
N PHE A 65 7.27 6.64 7.53
CA PHE A 65 6.87 5.46 8.30
C PHE A 65 5.38 5.50 8.66
N GLU A 66 4.88 6.64 9.15
CA GLU A 66 3.46 6.84 9.45
C GLU A 66 2.59 6.67 8.20
N LEU A 67 3.00 7.26 7.06
CA LEU A 67 2.27 7.14 5.80
C LEU A 67 2.24 5.69 5.29
N SER A 68 3.32 4.94 5.49
CA SER A 68 3.37 3.51 5.14
C SER A 68 2.39 2.69 5.97
N ILE A 69 2.29 2.97 7.28
CA ILE A 69 1.32 2.30 8.16
C ILE A 69 -0.11 2.62 7.74
N ILE A 70 -0.42 3.90 7.48
CA ILE A 70 -1.75 4.32 7.02
C ILE A 70 -2.10 3.58 5.73
N ALA A 71 -1.18 3.52 4.77
CA ALA A 71 -1.42 2.81 3.52
C ALA A 71 -1.65 1.31 3.72
N ILE A 72 -0.89 0.66 4.61
CA ILE A 72 -1.11 -0.74 4.99
C ILE A 72 -2.51 -0.93 5.59
N CYS A 73 -2.95 -0.05 6.49
CA CYS A 73 -4.28 -0.09 7.08
C CYS A 73 -5.38 0.09 6.02
N VAL A 74 -5.22 1.04 5.10
CA VAL A 74 -6.16 1.25 3.98
C VAL A 74 -6.25 0.01 3.10
N ASN A 75 -5.11 -0.59 2.75
CA ASN A 75 -5.08 -1.83 1.97
C ASN A 75 -5.82 -2.96 2.68
N GLN A 76 -5.53 -3.19 3.96
CA GLN A 76 -6.24 -4.19 4.76
C GLN A 76 -7.74 -3.91 4.84
N GLY A 77 -8.14 -2.64 4.96
CA GLY A 77 -9.54 -2.21 4.96
C GLY A 77 -10.25 -2.53 3.65
N ILE A 78 -9.60 -2.31 2.50
CA ILE A 78 -10.15 -2.68 1.18
C ILE A 78 -10.37 -4.20 1.09
N LEU A 79 -9.42 -4.99 1.60
CA LEU A 79 -9.53 -6.44 1.61
C LEU A 79 -10.63 -6.93 2.55
N LEU A 80 -10.73 -6.34 3.74
CA LEU A 80 -11.82 -6.59 4.67
C LEU A 80 -13.17 -6.29 4.02
N LEU A 81 -13.33 -5.12 3.40
CA LEU A 81 -14.56 -4.74 2.70
C LEU A 81 -14.92 -5.77 1.62
N ARG A 82 -13.94 -6.22 0.84
CA ARG A 82 -14.16 -7.24 -0.19
C ARG A 82 -14.69 -8.54 0.42
N VAL A 83 -14.05 -9.05 1.48
CA VAL A 83 -14.50 -10.26 2.19
C VAL A 83 -15.87 -10.05 2.81
N TRP A 84 -16.11 -8.88 3.41
CA TRP A 84 -17.36 -8.51 4.05
C TRP A 84 -18.53 -8.51 3.07
N TYR A 85 -18.38 -7.89 1.90
CA TYR A 85 -19.38 -7.92 0.83
C TYR A 85 -19.57 -9.32 0.25
N MET A 86 -18.48 -10.07 0.10
CA MET A 86 -18.54 -11.45 -0.32
C MET A 86 -19.43 -12.26 0.63
N TYR A 87 -19.12 -12.27 1.91
CA TYR A 87 -19.79 -13.11 2.91
C TYR A 87 -21.03 -12.43 3.51
N SER A 88 -21.81 -11.73 2.68
CA SER A 88 -23.01 -11.01 3.12
C SER A 88 -23.97 -11.90 3.95
N HIS A 89 -24.10 -13.17 3.58
CA HIS A 89 -24.96 -14.16 4.25
C HIS A 89 -24.39 -14.75 5.56
N SER A 90 -23.07 -14.70 5.79
CA SER A 90 -22.46 -15.32 6.97
C SER A 90 -22.00 -14.27 7.97
N ALA A 91 -22.79 -14.06 9.02
CA ALA A 91 -22.45 -13.13 10.10
C ALA A 91 -21.15 -13.53 10.83
N ILE A 92 -20.90 -14.83 10.99
CA ILE A 92 -19.70 -15.34 11.68
C ILE A 92 -18.42 -14.95 10.93
N ALA A 93 -18.37 -15.19 9.62
CA ALA A 93 -17.20 -14.84 8.81
C ALA A 93 -16.93 -13.32 8.84
N ARG A 94 -18.00 -12.52 8.81
CA ARG A 94 -17.93 -11.06 8.91
C ARG A 94 -17.38 -10.59 10.26
N THR A 95 -17.87 -11.16 11.36
CA THR A 95 -17.38 -10.83 12.70
C THR A 95 -15.92 -11.22 12.88
N VAL A 96 -15.51 -12.40 12.44
CA VAL A 96 -14.11 -12.86 12.51
C VAL A 96 -13.19 -11.96 11.68
N ALA A 97 -13.58 -11.60 10.47
CA ALA A 97 -12.81 -10.70 9.62
C ALA A 97 -12.67 -9.29 10.25
N CYS A 98 -13.76 -8.72 10.78
CA CYS A 98 -13.69 -7.42 11.44
C CYS A 98 -12.87 -7.45 12.73
N PHE A 99 -13.02 -8.48 13.56
CA PHE A 99 -12.26 -8.61 14.79
C PHE A 99 -10.76 -8.76 14.51
N SER A 100 -10.39 -9.62 13.56
CA SER A 100 -8.99 -9.79 13.14
C SER A 100 -8.39 -8.50 12.57
N TYR A 101 -9.14 -7.75 11.76
CA TYR A 101 -8.71 -6.44 11.28
C TYR A 101 -8.52 -5.43 12.42
N ALA A 102 -9.48 -5.29 13.33
CA ALA A 102 -9.38 -4.38 14.46
C ALA A 102 -8.18 -4.73 15.36
N ALA A 103 -7.99 -6.02 15.66
CA ALA A 103 -6.84 -6.50 16.40
C ALA A 103 -5.52 -6.15 15.69
N CYS A 104 -5.45 -6.34 14.37
CA CYS A 104 -4.28 -5.98 13.56
C CYS A 104 -3.93 -4.49 13.65
N VAL A 105 -4.94 -3.63 13.48
CA VAL A 105 -4.76 -2.18 13.53
C VAL A 105 -4.28 -1.76 14.92
N VAL A 106 -4.91 -2.25 15.98
CA VAL A 106 -4.49 -1.96 17.36
C VAL A 106 -3.08 -2.47 17.64
N SER A 107 -2.74 -3.69 17.24
CA SER A 107 -1.38 -4.23 17.39
C SER A 107 -0.35 -3.43 16.59
N SER A 108 -0.67 -3.00 15.37
CA SER A 108 0.25 -2.21 14.54
C SER A 108 0.47 -0.81 15.11
N LEU A 109 -0.60 -0.15 15.58
CA LEU A 109 -0.52 1.16 16.23
C LEU A 109 0.25 1.09 17.55
N THR A 110 0.03 0.06 18.36
CA THR A 110 0.77 -0.11 19.64
C THR A 110 2.25 -0.41 19.39
N MET A 111 2.59 -1.31 18.47
CA MET A 111 3.99 -1.58 18.11
C MET A 111 4.68 -0.35 17.52
N THR A 112 3.99 0.43 16.69
CA THR A 112 4.50 1.70 16.15
C THR A 112 4.74 2.71 17.27
N GLY A 113 3.75 2.92 18.14
CA GLY A 113 3.84 3.85 19.25
C GLY A 113 4.98 3.52 20.21
N LEU A 114 5.20 2.24 20.48
CA LEU A 114 6.32 1.76 21.31
C LEU A 114 7.68 1.87 20.59
N SER A 115 7.70 1.87 19.26
CA SER A 115 8.92 2.00 18.46
C SER A 115 9.35 3.46 18.22
N LEU A 116 8.43 4.43 18.30
CA LEU A 116 8.72 5.85 18.15
C LEU A 116 9.90 6.38 19.00
N PRO A 117 10.05 6.06 20.30
CA PRO A 117 11.18 6.54 21.09
C PRO A 117 12.53 5.96 20.62
N PHE A 118 12.53 4.76 20.03
CA PHE A 118 13.75 4.12 19.49
C PHE A 118 14.22 4.71 18.15
N LEU A 119 13.38 5.53 17.49
CA LEU A 119 13.74 6.20 16.24
C LEU A 119 14.49 7.52 16.44
N GLN A 120 14.78 7.92 17.68
CA GLN A 120 15.65 9.06 17.93
C GLN A 120 17.07 8.69 17.46
N SER A 121 17.62 9.48 16.53
CA SER A 121 18.94 9.22 15.95
C SER A 121 20.02 9.35 17.04
N THR A 122 20.42 8.25 17.64
CA THR A 122 21.62 8.22 18.47
C THR A 122 22.81 8.41 17.55
N THR A 123 23.47 9.56 17.66
CA THR A 123 24.66 9.94 16.88
C THR A 123 25.89 9.08 17.15
N GLU A 124 25.83 8.12 18.07
CA GLU A 124 27.01 7.40 18.58
C GLU A 124 27.51 6.23 17.71
N SER A 125 26.68 5.60 16.86
CA SER A 125 27.11 4.38 16.13
C SER A 125 27.69 4.64 14.73
N LEU A 126 27.78 5.91 14.31
CA LEU A 126 28.15 6.30 12.94
C LEU A 126 29.65 6.29 12.64
N GLN A 127 30.52 5.87 13.56
CA GLN A 127 31.96 5.81 13.28
C GLN A 127 32.37 4.56 12.48
N LEU A 128 31.70 3.42 12.64
CA LEU A 128 32.17 2.17 12.02
C LEU A 128 31.71 1.97 10.56
N GLN A 129 30.55 2.52 10.19
CA GLN A 129 29.97 2.35 8.85
C GLN A 129 30.39 3.44 7.84
N ARG A 130 31.17 4.42 8.29
CA ARG A 130 31.57 5.60 7.51
C ARG A 130 32.70 5.35 6.51
N GLN A 131 33.34 4.17 6.57
CA GLN A 131 34.55 3.89 5.80
C GLN A 131 34.29 3.40 4.37
N ILE A 132 33.04 3.11 3.98
CA ILE A 132 32.77 2.37 2.73
C ILE A 132 31.95 3.17 1.69
N THR A 133 31.15 4.18 2.06
CA THR A 133 30.39 4.96 1.06
C THR A 133 30.08 6.39 1.52
N SER A 134 30.83 7.36 1.01
CA SER A 134 30.57 8.80 1.08
C SER A 134 29.41 9.17 0.16
N ILE A 135 28.17 8.95 0.59
CA ILE A 135 27.01 9.53 -0.07
C ILE A 135 26.29 10.37 1.00
N PRO A 136 26.18 11.70 0.81
CA PRO A 136 25.46 12.56 1.75
C PRO A 136 23.97 12.23 1.70
N GLY A 137 23.56 11.32 2.58
CA GLY A 137 22.20 10.80 2.65
C GLY A 137 21.83 10.48 4.09
N CYS A 138 20.55 10.56 4.39
CA CYS A 138 20.02 10.18 5.69
C CYS A 138 19.82 8.66 5.70
N SER A 139 20.77 7.95 6.29
CA SER A 139 20.64 6.50 6.50
C SER A 139 19.79 6.24 7.72
N ALA A 140 18.76 5.42 7.56
CA ALA A 140 17.99 4.93 8.69
C ALA A 140 18.85 3.96 9.55
N PRO A 141 18.64 3.93 10.87
CA PRO A 141 19.32 2.98 11.75
C PRO A 141 18.98 1.53 11.39
N SER A 142 19.90 0.62 11.71
CA SER A 142 19.78 -0.80 11.37
C SER A 142 18.48 -1.41 11.92
N PRO A 143 17.68 -2.11 11.09
CA PRO A 143 16.30 -2.48 11.37
C PRO A 143 16.15 -3.76 12.23
N SER A 144 16.98 -3.97 13.25
CA SER A 144 16.95 -5.22 14.05
C SER A 144 15.60 -5.47 14.74
N ILE A 145 14.83 -4.41 15.03
CA ILE A 145 13.50 -4.48 15.66
C ILE A 145 12.38 -4.14 14.67
N ILE A 146 12.67 -3.37 13.61
CA ILE A 146 11.65 -2.84 12.68
C ILE A 146 10.87 -3.96 11.97
N TRP A 147 11.50 -5.11 11.70
CA TRP A 147 10.82 -6.25 11.06
C TRP A 147 9.59 -6.73 11.85
N THR A 148 9.57 -6.54 13.17
CA THR A 148 8.44 -6.98 14.03
C THR A 148 7.15 -6.24 13.72
N VAL A 149 7.23 -4.99 13.25
CA VAL A 149 6.05 -4.17 12.88
C VAL A 149 5.34 -4.74 11.66
N PHE A 150 6.05 -5.41 10.76
CA PHE A 150 5.47 -6.01 9.55
C PHE A 150 4.78 -7.35 9.80
N VAL A 151 5.07 -8.03 10.92
CA VAL A 151 4.56 -9.38 11.19
C VAL A 151 3.04 -9.42 11.36
N PRO A 152 2.40 -8.59 12.21
CA PRO A 152 0.94 -8.62 12.37
C PRO A 152 0.22 -8.37 11.05
N SER A 153 0.70 -7.39 10.28
CA SER A 153 0.14 -7.05 8.97
C SER A 153 0.21 -8.22 7.98
N THR A 154 1.32 -8.95 7.99
CA THR A 154 1.55 -10.10 7.10
C THR A 154 0.65 -11.28 7.46
N ILE A 155 0.50 -11.58 8.76
CA ILE A 155 -0.37 -12.65 9.24
C ILE A 155 -1.81 -12.40 8.79
N ILE A 156 -2.28 -11.16 8.93
CA ILE A 156 -3.66 -10.79 8.59
C ILE A 156 -3.88 -10.80 7.09
N HIS A 157 -2.91 -10.33 6.31
CA HIS A 157 -2.92 -10.49 4.85
C HIS A 157 -3.05 -11.95 4.44
N MET A 158 -2.28 -12.86 5.07
CA MET A 158 -2.34 -14.29 4.80
C MET A 158 -3.71 -14.89 5.13
N ILE A 159 -4.31 -14.51 6.27
CA ILE A 159 -5.64 -14.99 6.68
C ILE A 159 -6.71 -14.50 5.71
N LEU A 160 -6.73 -13.20 5.39
CA LEU A 160 -7.70 -12.61 4.44
C LEU A 160 -7.53 -13.19 3.03
N PHE A 161 -6.29 -13.45 2.63
CA PHE A 161 -6.00 -14.12 1.37
C PHE A 161 -6.52 -15.55 1.37
N GLY A 162 -6.28 -16.30 2.46
CA GLY A 162 -6.77 -17.66 2.63
C GLY A 162 -8.29 -17.74 2.51
N PHE A 163 -9.02 -16.81 3.13
CA PHE A 163 -10.48 -16.71 2.96
C PHE A 163 -10.88 -16.44 1.51
N THR A 164 -10.14 -15.56 0.84
CA THR A 164 -10.38 -15.27 -0.58
C THR A 164 -10.18 -16.51 -1.44
N ILE A 165 -9.06 -17.25 -1.29
CA ILE A 165 -8.80 -18.49 -2.02
C ILE A 165 -9.86 -19.55 -1.69
N ALA A 166 -10.16 -19.77 -0.41
CA ALA A 166 -11.13 -20.78 0.01
C ALA A 166 -12.49 -20.53 -0.64
N ARG A 167 -12.89 -19.26 -0.75
CA ARG A 167 -14.09 -18.88 -1.51
C ARG A 167 -13.96 -19.21 -2.98
N ILE A 168 -12.88 -18.83 -3.63
CA ILE A 168 -12.67 -19.11 -5.07
C ILE A 168 -12.80 -20.60 -5.34
N VAL A 169 -12.18 -21.43 -4.51
CA VAL A 169 -12.23 -22.90 -4.64
C VAL A 169 -13.65 -23.44 -4.39
N LYS A 170 -14.35 -22.93 -3.37
CA LYS A 170 -15.73 -23.33 -3.09
C LYS A 170 -16.67 -22.95 -4.24
N VAL A 171 -16.52 -21.72 -4.73
CA VAL A 171 -17.28 -21.15 -5.84
C VAL A 171 -16.97 -21.84 -7.16
N SER A 172 -15.73 -22.22 -7.43
CA SER A 172 -15.36 -22.92 -8.67
C SER A 172 -15.91 -24.33 -8.76
N ARG A 173 -16.23 -24.96 -7.61
CA ARG A 173 -16.90 -26.26 -7.57
C ARG A 173 -18.39 -26.16 -7.90
N ASP A 174 -18.98 -24.99 -7.68
CA ASP A 174 -20.35 -24.71 -8.03
C ASP A 174 -20.39 -24.31 -9.52
N LEU A 175 -20.70 -25.27 -10.39
CA LEU A 175 -20.71 -25.14 -11.87
C LEU A 175 -21.60 -24.01 -12.40
N ARG A 176 -22.41 -23.39 -11.53
CA ARG A 176 -23.45 -22.42 -11.88
C ARG A 176 -23.04 -20.98 -11.59
N MET A 177 -21.74 -20.68 -11.67
CA MET A 177 -21.26 -19.34 -11.47
C MET A 177 -21.46 -18.47 -12.69
N ASP A 178 -22.12 -17.33 -12.49
CA ASP A 178 -22.20 -16.28 -13.49
C ASP A 178 -20.80 -15.90 -13.97
N GLN A 179 -20.62 -15.92 -15.29
CA GLN A 179 -19.37 -15.62 -15.99
C GLN A 179 -18.73 -14.29 -15.53
N LEU A 180 -19.56 -13.38 -15.00
CA LEU A 180 -19.17 -12.11 -14.40
C LEU A 180 -18.38 -12.27 -13.10
N MET A 181 -18.83 -13.13 -12.19
CA MET A 181 -18.21 -13.29 -10.87
C MET A 181 -16.83 -13.96 -11.01
N GLN A 182 -16.70 -14.90 -11.94
CA GLN A 182 -15.42 -15.54 -12.26
C GLN A 182 -14.40 -14.55 -12.83
N ARG A 183 -14.84 -13.62 -13.68
CA ARG A 183 -13.97 -12.60 -14.27
C ARG A 183 -13.50 -11.59 -13.24
N LEU A 184 -14.40 -11.12 -12.37
CA LEU A 184 -14.08 -10.22 -11.26
C LEU A 184 -13.12 -10.87 -10.26
N VAL A 185 -13.32 -12.15 -9.96
CA VAL A 185 -12.43 -12.94 -9.10
C VAL A 185 -11.06 -13.11 -9.72
N ARG A 186 -10.98 -13.43 -11.02
CA ARG A 186 -9.70 -13.64 -11.71
C ARG A 186 -8.90 -12.34 -11.81
N ASP A 187 -9.54 -11.24 -12.21
CA ASP A 187 -8.86 -9.94 -12.37
C ASP A 187 -8.48 -9.34 -11.02
N GLY A 188 -9.36 -9.39 -10.02
CA GLY A 188 -9.08 -8.91 -8.67
C GLY A 188 -8.20 -9.87 -7.84
N GLY A 189 -8.11 -11.14 -8.21
CA GLY A 189 -7.30 -12.16 -7.54
C GLY A 189 -5.83 -12.08 -7.91
N LEU A 190 -5.52 -11.83 -9.19
CA LEU A 190 -4.13 -11.68 -9.65
C LEU A 190 -3.46 -10.46 -9.02
N VAL A 191 -4.17 -9.34 -8.98
CA VAL A 191 -3.71 -8.12 -8.32
C VAL A 191 -3.43 -8.35 -6.83
N PHE A 192 -4.30 -9.10 -6.15
CA PHE A 192 -4.10 -9.48 -4.76
C PHE A 192 -2.84 -10.35 -4.61
N PHE A 193 -2.67 -11.35 -5.47
CA PHE A 193 -1.53 -12.26 -5.42
C PHE A 193 -0.19 -11.50 -5.55
N VAL A 194 -0.12 -10.54 -6.47
CA VAL A 194 1.06 -9.67 -6.62
C VAL A 194 1.32 -8.84 -5.36
N SER A 195 0.27 -8.27 -4.76
CA SER A 195 0.38 -7.53 -3.49
C SER A 195 0.89 -8.42 -2.36
N MET A 196 0.39 -9.65 -2.26
CA MET A 196 0.83 -10.63 -1.26
C MET A 196 2.30 -11.01 -1.47
N ALA A 197 2.70 -11.31 -2.71
CA ALA A 197 4.08 -11.66 -3.04
C ALA A 197 5.05 -10.52 -2.69
N SER A 198 4.68 -9.27 -2.98
CA SER A 198 5.46 -8.09 -2.62
C SER A 198 5.59 -7.91 -1.10
N ALA A 199 4.50 -8.11 -0.36
CA ALA A 199 4.52 -8.03 1.10
C ALA A 199 5.40 -9.14 1.71
N THR A 200 5.27 -10.38 1.23
CA THR A 200 6.12 -11.50 1.66
C THR A 200 7.58 -11.25 1.34
N PHE A 201 7.90 -10.72 0.15
CA PHE A 201 9.26 -10.34 -0.22
C PHE A 201 9.85 -9.31 0.75
N SER A 202 9.06 -8.30 1.14
CA SER A 202 9.48 -7.27 2.10
C SER A 202 9.77 -7.86 3.48
N VAL A 203 8.94 -8.79 3.96
CA VAL A 203 9.13 -9.46 5.25
C VAL A 203 10.35 -10.38 5.25
N VAL A 204 10.51 -11.17 4.18
CA VAL A 204 11.65 -12.08 4.02
C VAL A 204 12.95 -11.27 3.89
N GLY A 205 12.93 -10.18 3.11
CA GLY A 205 14.07 -9.27 2.99
C GLY A 205 14.43 -8.58 4.31
N ALA A 206 13.42 -8.14 5.08
CA ALA A 206 13.65 -7.55 6.40
C ALA A 206 14.24 -8.53 7.42
N ARG A 207 13.97 -9.84 7.26
CA ARG A 207 14.57 -10.91 8.07
C ARG A 207 16.02 -11.20 7.71
N LEU A 208 16.45 -10.90 6.49
CA LEU A 208 17.82 -11.08 6.02
C LEU A 208 18.74 -9.94 6.49
N SER A 209 18.86 -9.79 7.81
CA SER A 209 19.68 -8.72 8.41
C SER A 209 21.18 -8.85 8.13
N LYS A 210 21.64 -10.04 7.68
CA LYS A 210 23.05 -10.33 7.39
C LYS A 210 23.53 -9.71 6.08
N ASP A 211 22.63 -9.49 5.12
CA ASP A 211 22.97 -9.02 3.77
C ASP A 211 22.32 -7.64 3.49
N PRO A 212 23.03 -6.52 3.75
CA PRO A 212 22.46 -5.18 3.62
C PRO A 212 22.04 -4.83 2.19
N VAL A 213 22.64 -5.49 1.19
CA VAL A 213 22.33 -5.34 -0.24
C VAL A 213 20.89 -5.76 -0.56
N ILE A 214 20.35 -6.74 0.16
CA ILE A 214 18.99 -7.25 -0.06
C ILE A 214 18.00 -6.56 0.90
N ASN A 215 18.39 -6.36 2.16
CA ASN A 215 17.53 -5.80 3.19
C ASN A 215 17.13 -4.34 2.89
N GLY A 216 18.08 -3.53 2.40
CA GLY A 216 17.84 -2.13 2.03
C GLY A 216 16.67 -1.96 1.05
N PRO A 217 16.76 -2.47 -0.19
CA PRO A 217 15.70 -2.33 -1.17
C PRO A 217 14.41 -3.05 -0.75
N ALA A 218 14.48 -4.16 -0.02
CA ALA A 218 13.28 -4.87 0.43
C ALA A 218 12.46 -4.05 1.45
N THR A 219 13.13 -3.31 2.34
CA THR A 219 12.45 -2.53 3.38
C THR A 219 12.05 -1.13 2.88
N TRP A 220 12.84 -0.52 2.01
CA TRP A 220 12.67 0.86 1.57
C TRP A 220 12.04 1.02 0.19
N SER A 221 11.85 -0.06 -0.56
CA SER A 221 11.11 0.05 -1.82
C SER A 221 9.65 0.36 -1.52
N ASN A 222 9.19 1.53 -1.94
CA ASN A 222 7.77 1.91 -1.98
C ASN A 222 6.96 1.06 -3.00
N SER A 223 7.43 -0.15 -3.33
CA SER A 223 6.87 -1.08 -4.28
C SER A 223 5.47 -1.51 -3.84
N GLN A 224 5.26 -1.76 -2.55
CA GLN A 224 3.95 -2.11 -2.00
C GLN A 224 2.92 -1.00 -2.24
N LEU A 225 3.29 0.26 -1.99
CA LEU A 225 2.40 1.41 -2.22
C LEU A 225 2.01 1.54 -3.70
N ALA A 226 2.99 1.39 -4.60
CA ALA A 226 2.75 1.44 -6.03
C ALA A 226 1.80 0.32 -6.50
N ILE A 227 2.05 -0.91 -6.06
CA ILE A 227 1.20 -2.07 -6.39
C ILE A 227 -0.22 -1.87 -5.86
N SER A 228 -0.37 -1.36 -4.65
CA SER A 228 -1.67 -1.02 -4.06
C SER A 228 -2.41 0.06 -4.84
N ALA A 229 -1.73 1.12 -5.27
CA ALA A 229 -2.35 2.17 -6.09
C ALA A 229 -2.84 1.63 -7.44
N VAL A 230 -2.02 0.79 -8.11
CA VAL A 230 -2.41 0.10 -9.35
C VAL A 230 -3.58 -0.85 -9.11
N ALA A 231 -3.57 -1.56 -7.98
CA ALA A 231 -4.62 -2.48 -7.59
C ALA A 231 -5.98 -1.78 -7.46
N VAL A 232 -6.01 -0.68 -6.71
CA VAL A 232 -7.20 0.13 -6.48
C VAL A 232 -7.70 0.73 -7.79
N SER A 233 -6.79 1.25 -8.62
CA SER A 233 -7.14 1.83 -9.92
C SER A 233 -7.81 0.80 -10.83
N ARG A 234 -7.25 -0.42 -10.92
CA ARG A 234 -7.84 -1.52 -11.70
C ARG A 234 -9.20 -1.96 -11.15
N LEU A 235 -9.34 -2.00 -9.83
CA LEU A 235 -10.60 -2.36 -9.18
C LEU A 235 -11.70 -1.33 -9.49
N MET A 236 -11.40 -0.04 -9.40
CA MET A 236 -12.35 1.02 -9.79
C MET A 236 -12.75 0.93 -11.26
N LEU A 237 -11.78 0.74 -12.17
CA LEU A 237 -12.07 0.58 -13.59
C LEU A 237 -12.91 -0.66 -13.90
N SER A 238 -12.69 -1.76 -13.17
CA SER A 238 -13.49 -2.98 -13.30
C SER A 238 -14.95 -2.75 -12.89
N ILE A 239 -15.18 -2.03 -11.79
CA ILE A 239 -16.54 -1.66 -11.34
C ILE A 239 -17.22 -0.74 -12.35
N HIS A 240 -16.52 0.27 -12.87
CA HIS A 240 -17.08 1.15 -13.91
C HIS A 240 -17.43 0.41 -15.19
N SER A 241 -16.54 -0.46 -15.66
CA SER A 241 -16.81 -1.28 -16.85
C SER A 241 -17.99 -2.23 -16.62
N LEU A 242 -18.13 -2.76 -15.41
CA LEU A 242 -19.26 -3.60 -15.04
C LEU A 242 -20.57 -2.80 -15.06
N ALA A 243 -20.59 -1.62 -14.44
CA ALA A 243 -21.74 -0.73 -14.45
C ALA A 243 -22.18 -0.37 -15.87
N GLY A 244 -21.23 -0.06 -16.76
CA GLY A 244 -21.52 0.23 -18.17
C GLY A 244 -22.10 -0.96 -18.94
N LYS A 245 -21.63 -2.19 -18.66
CA LYS A 245 -22.15 -3.41 -19.32
C LYS A 245 -23.56 -3.78 -18.89
N LEU A 246 -23.93 -3.47 -17.65
CA LEU A 246 -25.30 -3.69 -17.22
C LEU A 246 -26.30 -2.72 -17.87
N LYS A 247 -25.84 -1.70 -18.65
CA LYS A 247 -26.70 -0.60 -19.17
C LYS A 247 -27.62 0.01 -18.10
N ILE A 248 -27.22 -0.13 -16.85
CA ILE A 248 -27.91 0.46 -15.73
C ILE A 248 -27.35 1.87 -15.64
N ASP A 249 -28.08 2.82 -16.18
CA ASP A 249 -27.88 4.22 -15.81
C ASP A 249 -27.99 4.29 -14.29
N GLN A 250 -26.89 4.58 -13.58
CA GLN A 250 -26.95 4.65 -12.11
C GLN A 250 -27.93 5.74 -11.66
N ASN A 251 -28.13 6.77 -12.47
CA ASN A 251 -29.13 7.80 -12.26
C ASN A 251 -30.57 7.29 -12.48
N TRP A 252 -30.77 6.23 -13.28
CA TRP A 252 -32.06 5.59 -13.50
C TRP A 252 -32.42 4.62 -12.36
N LEU A 253 -31.47 3.82 -11.87
CA LEU A 253 -31.73 2.80 -10.84
C LEU A 253 -32.04 3.38 -9.45
N PHE A 254 -31.74 4.66 -9.24
CA PHE A 254 -32.16 5.40 -8.05
C PHE A 254 -33.15 6.52 -8.36
N ASN A 255 -33.71 6.60 -9.57
CA ASN A 255 -34.77 7.53 -9.84
C ASN A 255 -36.08 6.98 -9.23
N PRO A 256 -36.58 7.54 -8.12
CA PRO A 256 -37.77 7.02 -7.46
C PRO A 256 -39.00 7.04 -8.39
N SER A 257 -39.01 7.89 -9.43
CA SER A 257 -40.12 7.96 -10.37
C SER A 257 -40.22 6.73 -11.28
N GLU A 258 -39.09 6.18 -11.76
CA GLU A 258 -39.10 5.02 -12.66
C GLU A 258 -39.23 3.70 -11.88
N LEU A 259 -38.68 3.63 -10.67
CA LEU A 259 -38.89 2.49 -9.75
C LEU A 259 -40.35 2.36 -9.28
N SER A 260 -41.13 3.45 -9.31
CA SER A 260 -42.57 3.41 -9.01
C SER A 260 -43.40 2.83 -10.15
N ARG A 261 -42.92 2.92 -11.40
CA ARG A 261 -43.65 2.49 -12.60
C ARG A 261 -43.57 0.98 -12.83
N VAL A 262 -42.46 0.39 -12.43
CA VAL A 262 -42.26 -1.05 -12.54
C VAL A 262 -42.79 -1.70 -11.27
N ARG A 263 -43.82 -2.55 -11.38
CA ARG A 263 -44.25 -3.37 -10.24
C ARG A 263 -43.12 -4.32 -9.88
N TRP A 264 -42.43 -3.99 -8.80
CA TRP A 264 -41.46 -4.87 -8.17
C TRP A 264 -42.04 -5.34 -6.84
N TRP A 265 -41.77 -6.59 -6.49
CA TRP A 265 -41.97 -7.08 -5.15
C TRP A 265 -40.74 -7.86 -4.70
N ALA A 266 -40.42 -7.74 -3.42
CA ALA A 266 -39.33 -8.50 -2.84
C ALA A 266 -39.81 -9.95 -2.64
N VAL A 267 -39.20 -10.90 -3.36
CA VAL A 267 -39.42 -12.33 -3.11
C VAL A 267 -38.32 -12.80 -2.18
N SER A 268 -38.75 -13.30 -1.01
CA SER A 268 -37.85 -14.01 -0.10
C SER A 268 -37.74 -15.46 -0.56
N SER A 269 -36.59 -15.83 -1.12
CA SER A 269 -36.23 -17.21 -1.44
C SER A 269 -35.36 -17.78 -0.31
N ASP A 270 -35.33 -19.11 -0.17
CA ASP A 270 -34.41 -19.82 0.75
C ASP A 270 -32.93 -19.46 0.53
N TYR A 271 -32.58 -18.91 -0.64
CA TYR A 271 -31.22 -18.47 -0.99
C TYR A 271 -30.99 -16.96 -0.86
N GLY A 272 -31.97 -16.19 -0.37
CA GLY A 272 -31.86 -14.75 -0.13
C GLY A 272 -33.00 -13.93 -0.73
N ARG A 273 -32.95 -12.61 -0.50
CA ARG A 273 -33.91 -11.66 -1.11
C ARG A 273 -33.51 -11.39 -2.55
N SER A 274 -34.38 -11.74 -3.47
CA SER A 274 -34.27 -11.37 -4.89
C SER A 274 -35.40 -10.43 -5.25
N ILE A 275 -35.11 -9.42 -6.08
CA ILE A 275 -36.11 -8.49 -6.61
C ILE A 275 -36.61 -9.11 -7.92
N VAL A 276 -37.90 -9.46 -7.96
CA VAL A 276 -38.54 -9.93 -9.18
C VAL A 276 -39.22 -8.73 -9.83
N VAL A 277 -38.89 -8.52 -11.10
CA VAL A 277 -39.48 -7.47 -11.93
C VAL A 277 -40.36 -8.17 -12.95
N GLU A 278 -41.66 -7.93 -12.88
CA GLU A 278 -42.61 -8.44 -13.87
C GLU A 278 -42.39 -7.65 -15.18
N MET A 279 -41.98 -8.33 -16.24
CA MET A 279 -41.96 -7.75 -17.58
C MET A 279 -43.26 -8.14 -18.27
N ASP A 280 -44.12 -7.15 -18.52
CA ASP A 280 -45.28 -7.32 -19.39
C ASP A 280 -44.78 -7.73 -20.78
N THR A 281 -44.85 -9.02 -21.05
CA THR A 281 -44.61 -9.57 -22.38
C THR A 281 -45.88 -9.30 -23.17
N HIS A 282 -45.87 -8.21 -23.94
CA HIS A 282 -46.88 -7.96 -24.95
C HIS A 282 -46.78 -9.08 -26.00
N GLU A 283 -47.56 -10.14 -25.84
CA GLU A 283 -47.81 -11.09 -26.92
C GLU A 283 -48.56 -10.34 -28.03
N PRO A 284 -48.00 -10.25 -29.25
CA PRO A 284 -48.73 -9.67 -30.36
C PRO A 284 -49.90 -10.59 -30.67
N VAL A 285 -51.11 -10.11 -30.41
CA VAL A 285 -52.35 -10.79 -30.81
C VAL A 285 -52.28 -10.98 -32.32
N ALA A 286 -52.06 -12.21 -32.75
CA ALA A 286 -52.10 -12.59 -34.16
C ALA A 286 -53.51 -12.28 -34.67
N GLN A 287 -53.62 -11.16 -35.38
CA GLN A 287 -54.84 -10.73 -36.01
C GLN A 287 -55.16 -11.74 -37.13
N LYS A 288 -56.10 -12.65 -36.86
CA LYS A 288 -56.64 -13.54 -37.89
C LYS A 288 -57.36 -12.68 -38.92
N VAL A 289 -56.80 -12.64 -40.12
CA VAL A 289 -57.43 -12.14 -41.35
C VAL A 289 -58.38 -13.21 -41.88
#